data_AF-A0A957WTB2-F1
#
_entry.id   AF-A0A957WTB2-F1
#
_cell.length_a   1.000
_cell.length_b   1.000
_cell.length_c   1.000
_cell.angle_alpha   90.00
_cell.angle_beta   90.00
_cell.angle_gamma   90.00
#
_symmetry.space_group_name_H-M   'P 1'
#
loop_
_entity.id
_entity.type
_entity.pdbx_description
1 polymer ?
#
loop_
_entity_poly.entity_id
_entity_poly.type
_entity_poly.pdbx_seq_one_letter_code
_entity_poly.pdbx_strand_id
1 'polypeptide(L)'
;MLIHPGNYIGDTWYYVDNDTIHCFYLTCPNTIERHISWDIAHATSTNLTDWTLHGVILRKGEPDAYDGRCPATGSVIRFKDRYWLAYTGNWNGPQPVAAMAVSDDLFNWEKLPNNPVTQIDPAYYDDTSRRPLRDWLHWRDPFLFEYEGAVYHYVCANKNNGPIDERGTLGLAKTTDMLTWQVLPPPQVDPVCTEMECPQVHHVDGRYYLIFSAMP
;
A
#
# COMPACT_ATOMS: atom_id res chain seq x y z
N MET A 1 -0.65 20.57 10.31
CA MET A 1 -1.38 19.52 9.55
C MET A 1 -1.10 19.77 8.09
N LEU A 2 -0.74 18.73 7.33
CA LEU A 2 -0.49 18.85 5.90
C LEU A 2 -1.75 19.31 5.16
N ILE A 3 -1.62 20.28 4.27
CA ILE A 3 -2.70 20.79 3.42
C ILE A 3 -2.18 20.87 1.98
N HIS A 4 -2.95 20.34 1.03
CA HIS A 4 -2.71 20.49 -0.40
C HIS A 4 -3.81 21.40 -0.98
N PRO A 5 -3.54 22.70 -1.23
CA PRO A 5 -4.54 23.62 -1.75
C PRO A 5 -5.21 23.12 -3.03
N GLY A 6 -6.55 23.19 -3.08
CA GLY A 6 -7.33 22.75 -4.23
C GLY A 6 -7.48 21.22 -4.38
N ASN A 7 -6.96 20.42 -3.46
CA ASN A 7 -6.99 18.96 -3.53
C ASN A 7 -7.51 18.34 -2.23
N TYR A 8 -8.11 17.16 -2.33
CA TYR A 8 -8.32 16.27 -1.21
C TYR A 8 -7.02 15.54 -0.85
N ILE A 9 -6.87 15.21 0.44
CA ILE A 9 -5.86 14.28 0.94
C ILE A 9 -6.58 13.01 1.39
N GLY A 10 -6.07 11.86 0.94
CA GLY A 10 -6.47 10.53 1.41
C GLY A 10 -5.46 10.01 2.42
N ASP A 11 -5.18 8.70 2.35
CA ASP A 11 -4.23 8.06 3.24
C ASP A 11 -2.82 8.66 3.08
N THR A 12 -2.07 8.64 4.18
CA THR A 12 -0.70 9.16 4.26
C THR A 12 0.22 8.10 4.85
N TRP A 13 1.42 7.97 4.31
CA TRP A 13 2.49 7.15 4.88
C TRP A 13 3.81 7.92 4.90
N TYR A 14 4.73 7.48 5.75
CA TYR A 14 5.93 8.24 6.09
C TYR A 14 7.20 7.41 5.89
N TYR A 15 8.26 8.09 5.48
CA TYR A 15 9.63 7.58 5.49
C TYR A 15 10.54 8.66 6.09
N VAL A 16 11.46 8.26 6.96
CA VAL A 16 12.41 9.19 7.59
C VAL A 16 13.79 8.94 7.02
N ASP A 17 14.37 9.96 6.40
CA ASP A 17 15.75 9.94 5.91
C ASP A 17 16.54 11.04 6.61
N ASN A 18 17.47 10.65 7.48
CA ASN A 18 18.16 11.55 8.41
C ASN A 18 17.15 12.38 9.23
N ASP A 19 17.26 13.70 9.21
CA ASP A 19 16.35 14.62 9.91
C ASP A 19 15.15 15.04 9.05
N THR A 20 14.98 14.46 7.85
CA THR A 20 13.88 14.79 6.94
C THR A 20 12.80 13.72 6.98
N ILE A 21 11.57 14.14 7.24
CA ILE A 21 10.37 13.32 7.22
C ILE A 21 9.72 13.49 5.85
N HIS A 22 9.67 12.42 5.08
CA HIS A 22 8.95 12.34 3.81
C HIS A 22 7.54 11.82 4.09
N CYS A 23 6.53 12.62 3.75
CA CYS A 23 5.14 12.21 3.75
C CYS A 23 4.69 11.99 2.31
N PHE A 24 4.30 10.76 2.02
CA PHE A 24 3.65 10.38 0.78
C PHE A 24 2.16 10.24 1.05
N TYR A 25 1.33 10.70 0.13
CA TYR A 25 -0.10 10.77 0.38
C TYR A 25 -0.92 10.68 -0.90
N LEU A 26 -2.12 10.13 -0.77
CA LEU A 26 -3.10 10.12 -1.85
C LEU A 26 -3.69 11.52 -2.04
N THR A 27 -3.80 11.97 -3.28
CA THR A 27 -4.39 13.28 -3.59
C THR A 27 -5.18 13.27 -4.88
N CYS A 28 -6.26 14.07 -4.93
CA CYS A 28 -7.02 14.32 -6.14
C CYS A 28 -7.63 15.73 -6.09
N PRO A 29 -7.88 16.38 -7.23
CA PRO A 29 -8.52 17.70 -7.26
C PRO A 29 -9.87 17.69 -6.56
N ASN A 30 -10.18 18.73 -5.79
CA ASN A 30 -11.48 18.84 -5.12
C ASN A 30 -12.66 19.11 -6.07
N THR A 31 -12.38 19.29 -7.36
CA THR A 31 -13.35 19.41 -8.44
C THR A 31 -13.83 18.06 -8.99
N ILE A 32 -13.22 16.96 -8.54
CA ILE A 32 -13.56 15.58 -8.93
C ILE A 32 -14.06 14.84 -7.68
N GLU A 33 -14.94 13.86 -7.87
CA GLU A 33 -15.35 12.99 -6.77
C GLU A 33 -14.13 12.34 -6.10
N ARG A 34 -14.14 12.32 -4.76
CA ARG A 34 -13.08 11.67 -3.98
C ARG A 34 -13.08 10.17 -4.27
N HIS A 35 -11.94 9.50 -4.16
CA HIS A 35 -11.79 8.04 -4.33
C HIS A 35 -11.94 7.46 -5.76
N ILE A 36 -12.05 8.30 -6.80
CA ILE A 36 -12.10 7.81 -8.20
C ILE A 36 -10.91 8.23 -9.07
N SER A 37 -10.01 9.08 -8.54
CA SER A 37 -8.88 9.61 -9.32
C SER A 37 -7.70 9.99 -8.43
N TRP A 38 -7.34 9.12 -7.49
CA TRP A 38 -6.14 9.32 -6.69
C TRP A 38 -4.87 9.31 -7.55
N ASP A 39 -3.95 10.21 -7.22
CA ASP A 39 -2.53 10.16 -7.54
C ASP A 39 -1.76 10.10 -6.20
N ILE A 40 -0.45 9.81 -6.25
CA ILE A 40 0.44 9.85 -5.08
C ILE A 40 1.29 11.11 -5.14
N ALA A 41 1.22 11.91 -4.10
CA ALA A 41 1.99 13.13 -3.93
C ALA A 41 2.96 13.03 -2.74
N HIS A 42 3.89 13.98 -2.69
CA HIS A 42 4.98 14.01 -1.72
C HIS A 42 5.09 15.39 -1.05
N ALA A 43 5.41 15.38 0.23
CA ALA A 43 5.75 16.55 1.03
C ALA A 43 6.87 16.19 2.01
N THR A 44 7.66 17.17 2.44
CA THR A 44 8.66 16.97 3.49
C THR A 44 8.45 17.90 4.68
N SER A 45 8.92 17.46 5.84
CA SER A 45 8.93 18.23 7.09
C SER A 45 10.14 17.82 7.93
N THR A 46 10.56 18.66 8.86
CA THR A 46 11.55 18.32 9.91
C THR A 46 10.92 18.25 11.29
N ASN A 47 9.62 18.54 11.43
CA ASN A 47 8.93 18.66 12.71
C ASN A 47 7.47 18.16 12.71
N LEU A 48 7.01 17.51 11.65
CA LEU A 48 5.64 17.01 11.43
C LEU A 48 4.54 18.10 11.36
N THR A 49 4.89 19.36 11.54
CA THR A 49 3.92 20.47 11.55
C THR A 49 4.03 21.35 10.33
N ASP A 50 5.24 21.72 9.95
CA ASP A 50 5.55 22.60 8.82
C ASP A 50 5.96 21.76 7.62
N TRP A 51 5.16 21.86 6.55
CA TRP A 51 5.27 20.98 5.39
C TRP A 51 5.62 21.76 4.12
N THR A 52 6.63 21.27 3.40
CA THR A 52 6.97 21.70 2.05
C THR A 52 6.37 20.71 1.05
N LEU A 53 5.49 21.18 0.16
CA LEU A 53 4.89 20.36 -0.88
C LEU A 53 5.84 20.19 -2.06
N HIS A 54 5.97 18.95 -2.56
CA HIS A 54 6.75 18.62 -3.76
C HIS A 54 5.88 18.24 -4.97
N GLY A 55 4.57 18.14 -4.75
CA GLY A 55 3.59 17.82 -5.80
C GLY A 55 3.40 16.32 -6.03
N VAL A 56 2.82 15.97 -7.16
CA VAL A 56 2.51 14.59 -7.55
C VAL A 56 3.78 13.88 -8.04
N ILE A 57 4.11 12.75 -7.41
CA ILE A 57 5.27 11.91 -7.76
C ILE A 57 4.91 10.68 -8.59
N LEU A 58 3.68 10.16 -8.45
CA LEU A 58 3.16 9.06 -9.26
C LEU A 58 1.72 9.36 -9.66
N ARG A 59 1.51 9.48 -10.96
CA ARG A 59 0.17 9.60 -11.54
C ARG A 59 -0.44 8.23 -11.79
N LYS A 60 -1.77 8.15 -11.79
CA LYS A 60 -2.47 6.98 -12.32
C LYS A 60 -2.06 6.67 -13.75
N GLY A 61 -2.10 5.39 -14.10
CA GLY A 61 -1.78 4.93 -15.46
C GLY A 61 -2.84 5.29 -16.49
N GLU A 62 -2.60 4.87 -17.73
CA GLU A 62 -3.63 4.88 -18.77
C GLU A 62 -4.83 3.99 -18.37
N PRO A 63 -6.04 4.20 -18.92
CA PRO A 63 -7.25 3.55 -18.43
C PRO A 63 -7.22 2.01 -18.36
N ASP A 64 -6.45 1.35 -19.21
CA ASP A 64 -6.27 -0.10 -19.30
C ASP A 64 -5.08 -0.64 -18.49
N ALA A 65 -4.27 0.24 -17.90
CA ALA A 65 -3.17 -0.13 -17.04
C ALA A 65 -3.65 -0.69 -15.68
N TYR A 66 -2.80 -1.46 -15.01
CA TYR A 66 -3.09 -2.05 -13.69
C TYR A 66 -3.41 -1.00 -12.62
N ASP A 67 -3.02 0.26 -12.79
CA ASP A 67 -3.33 1.38 -11.91
C ASP A 67 -4.07 2.52 -12.64
N GLY A 68 -4.66 2.22 -13.80
CA GLY A 68 -5.39 3.18 -14.64
C GLY A 68 -6.64 3.74 -13.98
N ARG A 69 -7.23 2.98 -13.07
CA ARG A 69 -8.37 3.43 -12.26
C ARG A 69 -7.93 4.47 -11.24
N CYS A 70 -7.11 4.04 -10.28
CA CYS A 70 -6.22 4.89 -9.52
C CYS A 70 -5.20 4.05 -8.73
N PRO A 71 -3.98 4.57 -8.50
CA PRO A 71 -3.13 4.12 -7.43
C PRO A 71 -3.77 4.42 -6.08
N ALA A 72 -3.43 3.64 -5.06
CA ALA A 72 -3.82 3.90 -3.69
C ALA A 72 -2.68 3.55 -2.72
N THR A 73 -3.02 3.50 -1.42
CA THR A 73 -2.14 3.44 -0.27
C THR A 73 -1.03 2.40 -0.42
N GLY A 74 0.11 2.68 0.21
CA GLY A 74 1.26 1.80 0.24
C GLY A 74 2.30 2.24 1.27
N SER A 75 3.58 2.03 0.96
CA SER A 75 4.70 2.25 1.89
C SER A 75 6.01 2.48 1.16
N VAL A 76 7.03 2.97 1.87
CA VAL A 76 8.38 3.18 1.35
C VAL A 76 9.41 2.50 2.24
N ILE A 77 10.42 1.87 1.61
CA ILE A 77 11.60 1.31 2.28
C ILE A 77 12.86 1.63 1.47
N ARG A 78 14.02 1.70 2.14
CA ARG A 78 15.33 1.65 1.47
C ARG A 78 15.83 0.21 1.46
N PHE A 79 16.21 -0.31 0.29
CA PHE A 79 16.78 -1.65 0.15
C PHE A 79 17.79 -1.67 -1.00
N LYS A 80 18.97 -2.26 -0.76
CA LYS A 80 20.09 -2.32 -1.73
C LYS A 80 20.39 -0.95 -2.38
N ASP A 81 20.58 0.06 -1.54
CA ASP A 81 20.93 1.44 -1.92
C ASP A 81 19.92 2.23 -2.76
N ARG A 82 18.70 1.71 -2.91
CA ARG A 82 17.59 2.42 -3.58
C ARG A 82 16.39 2.53 -2.67
N TYR A 83 15.51 3.47 -2.97
CA TYR A 83 14.21 3.61 -2.34
C TYR A 83 13.14 2.92 -3.17
N TRP A 84 12.26 2.21 -2.49
CA TRP A 84 11.19 1.45 -3.11
C TRP A 84 9.87 1.88 -2.52
N LEU A 85 8.93 2.23 -3.37
CA LEU A 85 7.58 2.60 -3.01
C LEU A 85 6.66 1.48 -3.48
N ALA A 86 6.09 0.75 -2.54
CA ALA A 86 4.96 -0.13 -2.81
C ALA A 86 3.69 0.71 -2.84
N TYR A 87 2.76 0.36 -3.72
CA TYR A 87 1.45 0.99 -3.78
C TYR A 87 0.40 0.03 -4.35
N THR A 88 -0.85 0.33 -4.07
CA THR A 88 -1.98 -0.41 -4.62
C THR A 88 -2.28 0.05 -6.04
N GLY A 89 -2.41 -0.87 -6.98
CA GLY A 89 -3.04 -0.65 -8.28
C GLY A 89 -4.51 -1.10 -8.28
N ASN A 90 -5.27 -0.61 -9.25
CA ASN A 90 -6.67 -0.96 -9.49
C ASN A 90 -7.58 -0.73 -8.27
N TRP A 91 -7.35 0.35 -7.52
CA TRP A 91 -8.19 0.68 -6.37
C TRP A 91 -9.67 0.87 -6.78
N ASN A 92 -10.57 0.36 -5.94
CA ASN A 92 -12.00 0.21 -6.19
C ASN A 92 -12.36 -0.65 -7.44
N GLY A 93 -11.37 -1.20 -8.15
CA GLY A 93 -11.57 -2.15 -9.24
C GLY A 93 -11.88 -3.55 -8.72
N PRO A 94 -12.23 -4.51 -9.60
CA PRO A 94 -12.64 -5.85 -9.18
C PRO A 94 -11.53 -6.60 -8.44
N GLN A 95 -10.27 -6.33 -8.78
CA GLN A 95 -9.10 -6.98 -8.20
C GLN A 95 -7.95 -5.98 -8.04
N PRO A 96 -7.77 -5.43 -6.83
CA PRO A 96 -6.58 -4.68 -6.48
C PRO A 96 -5.31 -5.53 -6.63
N VAL A 97 -4.19 -4.86 -6.85
CA VAL A 97 -2.88 -5.48 -7.02
C VAL A 97 -1.82 -4.66 -6.30
N ALA A 98 -0.67 -5.25 -5.97
CA ALA A 98 0.46 -4.48 -5.46
C ALA A 98 1.45 -4.19 -6.58
N ALA A 99 1.88 -2.95 -6.68
CA ALA A 99 2.84 -2.45 -7.64
C ALA A 99 4.00 -1.74 -6.92
N MET A 100 5.10 -1.53 -7.64
CA MET A 100 6.33 -0.93 -7.11
C MET A 100 6.79 0.23 -7.99
N ALA A 101 7.34 1.25 -7.36
CA ALA A 101 8.15 2.27 -8.00
C ALA A 101 9.52 2.34 -7.30
N VAL A 102 10.53 2.79 -8.02
CA VAL A 102 11.89 2.92 -7.50
C VAL A 102 12.38 4.35 -7.64
N SER A 103 13.18 4.79 -6.69
CA SER A 103 13.78 6.11 -6.64
C SER A 103 15.20 6.03 -6.09
N ASP A 104 16.05 6.94 -6.53
CA ASP A 104 17.40 7.12 -5.99
C ASP A 104 17.48 8.27 -4.98
N ASP A 105 16.43 9.12 -4.91
CA ASP A 105 16.46 10.38 -4.15
C ASP A 105 15.19 10.69 -3.32
N LEU A 106 14.16 9.83 -3.37
CA LEU A 106 12.82 10.00 -2.76
C LEU A 106 11.91 11.04 -3.42
N PHE A 107 12.38 11.78 -4.44
CA PHE A 107 11.62 12.82 -5.15
C PHE A 107 11.19 12.36 -6.54
N ASN A 108 12.09 11.67 -7.26
CA ASN A 108 11.86 11.18 -8.60
C ASN A 108 11.63 9.68 -8.58
N TRP A 109 10.45 9.25 -9.06
CA TRP A 109 10.01 7.86 -8.96
C TRP A 109 9.70 7.27 -10.34
N GLU A 110 10.18 6.06 -10.58
CA GLU A 110 9.94 5.29 -11.80
C GLU A 110 9.15 4.03 -11.48
N LYS A 111 7.99 3.84 -12.13
CA LYS A 111 7.23 2.58 -12.01
C LYS A 111 8.03 1.44 -12.63
N LEU A 112 8.02 0.27 -11.97
CA LEU A 112 8.64 -0.90 -12.55
C LEU A 112 7.94 -1.37 -13.84
N PRO A 113 8.70 -1.83 -14.85
CA PRO A 113 8.13 -2.30 -16.12
C PRO A 113 7.35 -3.61 -15.98
N ASN A 114 7.63 -4.41 -14.95
CA ASN A 114 6.95 -5.67 -14.66
C ASN A 114 5.81 -5.54 -13.64
N ASN A 115 5.34 -4.32 -13.37
CA ASN A 115 4.17 -4.14 -12.53
C ASN A 115 2.90 -4.73 -13.18
N PRO A 116 1.92 -5.17 -12.37
CA PRO A 116 1.98 -5.28 -10.92
C PRO A 116 2.88 -6.44 -10.46
N VAL A 117 3.53 -6.31 -9.30
CA VAL A 117 4.48 -7.32 -8.80
C VAL A 117 3.82 -8.47 -8.06
N THR A 118 2.67 -8.23 -7.41
CA THR A 118 1.87 -9.30 -6.78
C THR A 118 0.38 -9.05 -6.93
N GLN A 119 -0.36 -10.15 -6.92
CA GLN A 119 -1.81 -10.21 -6.93
C GLN A 119 -2.27 -11.39 -6.08
N ILE A 120 -3.59 -11.50 -5.87
CA ILE A 120 -4.22 -12.61 -5.15
C ILE A 120 -3.78 -13.95 -5.75
N ASP A 121 -3.37 -14.87 -4.87
CA ASP A 121 -3.21 -16.28 -5.18
C ASP A 121 -4.38 -17.08 -4.55
N PRO A 122 -5.31 -17.61 -5.37
CA PRO A 122 -6.47 -18.37 -4.90
C PRO A 122 -6.12 -19.62 -4.09
N ALA A 123 -4.89 -20.14 -4.20
CA ALA A 123 -4.43 -21.25 -3.37
C ALA A 123 -4.45 -20.89 -1.87
N TYR A 124 -4.31 -19.60 -1.54
CA TYR A 124 -4.17 -19.11 -0.16
C TYR A 124 -5.25 -18.10 0.24
N TYR A 125 -5.71 -17.28 -0.71
CA TYR A 125 -6.51 -16.09 -0.43
C TYR A 125 -7.85 -16.12 -1.17
N ASP A 126 -8.86 -15.46 -0.61
CA ASP A 126 -10.22 -15.43 -1.19
C ASP A 126 -10.23 -14.61 -2.49
N ASP A 127 -10.58 -15.27 -3.60
CA ASP A 127 -10.75 -14.68 -4.92
C ASP A 127 -12.24 -14.56 -5.32
N THR A 128 -13.14 -14.78 -4.37
CA THR A 128 -14.59 -14.70 -4.60
C THR A 128 -15.14 -13.35 -4.13
N SER A 129 -15.65 -12.53 -5.06
CA SER A 129 -16.34 -11.29 -4.72
C SER A 129 -17.65 -11.60 -3.99
N ARG A 130 -17.85 -11.08 -2.76
CA ARG A 130 -19.04 -11.37 -1.95
C ARG A 130 -19.72 -10.09 -1.45
N ARG A 131 -21.04 -10.03 -1.60
CA ARG A 131 -21.90 -9.09 -0.86
C ARG A 131 -22.32 -9.69 0.50
N PRO A 132 -22.43 -8.92 1.60
CA PRO A 132 -21.93 -7.55 1.90
C PRO A 132 -20.64 -7.60 2.78
N LEU A 133 -19.73 -6.61 2.78
CA LEU A 133 -19.86 -5.15 2.61
C LEU A 133 -19.20 -4.54 1.36
N ARG A 134 -18.39 -5.28 0.59
CA ARG A 134 -17.67 -4.79 -0.61
C ARG A 134 -17.77 -5.77 -1.77
N ASP A 135 -18.03 -5.25 -2.97
CA ASP A 135 -18.18 -6.04 -4.21
C ASP A 135 -16.87 -6.40 -4.91
N TRP A 136 -15.73 -6.18 -4.26
CA TRP A 136 -14.41 -6.29 -4.86
C TRP A 136 -13.47 -7.05 -3.94
N LEU A 137 -12.41 -7.61 -4.54
CA LEU A 137 -11.45 -8.46 -3.83
C LEU A 137 -10.44 -7.62 -3.03
N HIS A 138 -9.71 -8.29 -2.14
CA HIS A 138 -8.76 -7.65 -1.23
C HIS A 138 -7.32 -8.09 -1.48
N TRP A 139 -6.50 -7.16 -2.01
CA TRP A 139 -5.04 -7.26 -2.13
C TRP A 139 -4.43 -5.87 -2.29
N ARG A 140 -4.44 -5.09 -1.20
CA ARG A 140 -4.14 -3.65 -1.22
C ARG A 140 -3.41 -3.20 0.04
N ASP A 141 -2.98 -1.96 0.02
CA ASP A 141 -2.23 -1.28 1.08
C ASP A 141 -0.89 -1.99 1.41
N PRO A 142 0.00 -2.22 0.42
CA PRO A 142 1.24 -2.94 0.66
C PRO A 142 2.17 -2.20 1.63
N PHE A 143 2.52 -2.87 2.72
CA PHE A 143 3.51 -2.43 3.70
C PHE A 143 4.79 -3.26 3.61
N LEU A 144 5.88 -2.63 3.18
CA LEU A 144 7.20 -3.22 3.02
C LEU A 144 7.95 -3.29 4.35
N PHE A 145 8.61 -4.42 4.61
CA PHE A 145 9.55 -4.58 5.71
C PHE A 145 10.66 -5.56 5.36
N GLU A 146 11.85 -5.33 5.91
CA GLU A 146 12.98 -6.25 5.77
C GLU A 146 13.00 -7.24 6.94
N TYR A 147 13.24 -8.52 6.62
CA TYR A 147 13.43 -9.57 7.62
C TYR A 147 14.39 -10.64 7.07
N GLU A 148 15.45 -10.95 7.84
CA GLU A 148 16.45 -11.98 7.50
C GLU A 148 17.03 -11.84 6.07
N GLY A 149 17.30 -10.61 5.63
CA GLY A 149 17.93 -10.32 4.33
C GLY A 149 17.00 -10.43 3.11
N ALA A 150 15.70 -10.59 3.34
CA ALA A 150 14.65 -10.50 2.32
C ALA A 150 13.69 -9.36 2.63
N VAL A 151 13.04 -8.84 1.60
CA VAL A 151 11.94 -7.88 1.75
C VAL A 151 10.63 -8.64 1.66
N TYR A 152 9.73 -8.33 2.58
CA TYR A 152 8.37 -8.82 2.61
C TYR A 152 7.41 -7.66 2.40
N HIS A 153 6.21 -7.96 1.92
CA HIS A 153 5.10 -7.03 2.07
C HIS A 153 3.90 -7.71 2.73
N TYR A 154 3.25 -6.98 3.64
CA TYR A 154 1.88 -7.26 4.04
C TYR A 154 0.90 -6.47 3.18
N VAL A 155 -0.25 -7.05 2.85
CA VAL A 155 -1.40 -6.36 2.24
C VAL A 155 -2.67 -6.72 3.00
N CYS A 156 -3.69 -5.88 2.93
CA CYS A 156 -5.03 -6.24 3.35
C CYS A 156 -5.60 -7.32 2.40
N ALA A 157 -5.97 -8.48 2.94
CA ALA A 157 -6.49 -9.62 2.20
C ALA A 157 -7.55 -10.40 3.00
N ASN A 158 -8.14 -11.42 2.37
CA ASN A 158 -9.03 -12.38 3.03
C ASN A 158 -8.53 -13.82 2.90
N LYS A 159 -8.77 -14.62 3.95
CA LYS A 159 -8.60 -16.08 3.90
C LYS A 159 -9.65 -16.69 2.98
N ASN A 160 -9.28 -17.68 2.19
CA ASN A 160 -10.23 -18.41 1.32
C ASN A 160 -11.13 -19.43 2.05
N ASN A 161 -11.04 -19.53 3.38
CA ASN A 161 -11.75 -20.51 4.20
C ASN A 161 -12.24 -19.88 5.53
N GLY A 162 -13.12 -20.61 6.24
CA GLY A 162 -13.72 -20.15 7.50
C GLY A 162 -14.98 -19.27 7.34
N PRO A 163 -15.59 -18.80 8.44
CA PRO A 163 -16.74 -17.88 8.42
C PRO A 163 -16.40 -16.56 7.73
N ILE A 164 -17.32 -15.99 6.95
CA ILE A 164 -17.05 -14.83 6.07
C ILE A 164 -16.62 -13.59 6.88
N ASP A 165 -17.25 -13.38 8.03
CA ASP A 165 -17.01 -12.29 8.97
C ASP A 165 -15.69 -12.41 9.75
N GLU A 166 -15.02 -13.57 9.67
CA GLU A 166 -13.76 -13.88 10.34
C GLU A 166 -12.57 -14.00 9.37
N ARG A 167 -12.79 -13.69 8.09
CA ARG A 167 -11.79 -13.90 7.02
C ARG A 167 -10.76 -12.80 6.90
N GLY A 168 -10.85 -11.69 7.62
CA GLY A 168 -9.84 -10.62 7.56
C GLY A 168 -8.45 -11.17 7.90
N THR A 169 -7.48 -10.90 7.03
CA THR A 169 -6.10 -11.36 7.23
C THR A 169 -5.10 -10.43 6.53
N LEU A 170 -3.82 -10.73 6.73
CA LEU A 170 -2.74 -10.18 5.95
C LEU A 170 -2.44 -11.11 4.75
N GLY A 171 -2.32 -10.53 3.56
CA GLY A 171 -1.63 -11.17 2.46
C GLY A 171 -0.12 -10.99 2.63
N LEU A 172 0.65 -12.02 2.35
CA LEU A 172 2.09 -12.03 2.51
C LEU A 172 2.78 -12.42 1.20
N ALA A 173 3.78 -11.63 0.82
CA ALA A 173 4.71 -12.01 -0.24
C ALA A 173 6.13 -11.61 0.13
N LYS A 174 7.11 -12.23 -0.51
CA LYS A 174 8.54 -11.95 -0.30
C LYS A 174 9.33 -11.82 -1.59
N THR A 175 10.44 -11.12 -1.51
CA THR A 175 11.43 -10.96 -2.58
C THR A 175 12.83 -10.82 -1.99
N THR A 176 13.84 -11.09 -2.81
CA THR A 176 15.25 -10.79 -2.51
C THR A 176 15.86 -9.79 -3.48
N ASP A 177 15.14 -9.41 -4.55
CA ASP A 177 15.62 -8.55 -5.63
C ASP A 177 14.68 -7.38 -5.96
N MET A 178 13.51 -7.29 -5.30
CA MET A 178 12.43 -6.32 -5.54
C MET A 178 11.70 -6.46 -6.87
N LEU A 179 12.13 -7.38 -7.74
CA LEU A 179 11.59 -7.61 -9.07
C LEU A 179 10.71 -8.84 -9.11
N THR A 180 11.17 -9.93 -8.50
CA THR A 180 10.49 -11.23 -8.47
C THR A 180 9.93 -11.46 -7.08
N TRP A 181 8.62 -11.66 -7.00
CA TRP A 181 7.91 -11.83 -5.74
C TRP A 181 7.25 -13.20 -5.66
N GLN A 182 7.34 -13.81 -4.49
CA GLN A 182 6.66 -15.06 -4.16
C GLN A 182 5.52 -14.74 -3.19
N VAL A 183 4.28 -15.01 -3.59
CA VAL A 183 3.13 -15.01 -2.69
C VAL A 183 3.21 -16.23 -1.76
N LEU A 184 2.95 -16.01 -0.47
CA LEU A 184 3.06 -17.00 0.60
C LEU A 184 1.68 -17.23 1.25
N PRO A 185 1.49 -18.34 1.98
CA PRO A 185 0.31 -18.51 2.83
C PRO A 185 0.15 -17.35 3.84
N PRO A 186 -1.09 -17.02 4.26
CA PRO A 186 -1.33 -15.97 5.25
C PRO A 186 -0.63 -16.29 6.58
N PRO A 187 -0.13 -15.27 7.30
CA PRO A 187 0.31 -15.46 8.67
C PRO A 187 -0.87 -15.83 9.57
N GLN A 188 -0.57 -16.43 10.72
CA GLN A 188 -1.59 -16.66 11.73
C GLN A 188 -1.93 -15.34 12.43
N VAL A 189 -3.20 -14.97 12.34
CA VAL A 189 -3.79 -13.82 13.03
C VAL A 189 -5.14 -14.22 13.62
N ASP A 190 -5.48 -13.61 14.75
CA ASP A 190 -6.77 -13.80 15.39
C ASP A 190 -7.90 -13.26 14.49
N PRO A 191 -9.05 -13.94 14.39
CA PRO A 191 -10.16 -13.54 13.53
C PRO A 191 -10.96 -12.40 14.18
N VAL A 192 -10.44 -11.17 14.08
CA VAL A 192 -11.01 -10.01 14.78
C VAL A 192 -11.83 -9.06 13.90
N CYS A 193 -11.77 -9.21 12.57
CA CYS A 193 -12.47 -8.34 11.62
C CYS A 193 -12.56 -8.97 10.22
N THR A 194 -13.33 -8.35 9.33
CA THR A 194 -13.45 -8.72 7.92
C THR A 194 -12.31 -8.19 7.05
N GLU A 195 -11.69 -7.08 7.46
CA GLU A 195 -10.68 -6.37 6.67
C GLU A 195 -9.63 -5.76 7.60
N MET A 196 -8.36 -6.07 7.36
CA MET A 196 -7.22 -5.46 8.05
C MET A 196 -6.57 -4.42 7.13
N GLU A 197 -7.21 -3.25 6.95
CA GLU A 197 -6.76 -2.18 6.04
C GLU A 197 -5.48 -1.50 6.54
N CYS A 198 -4.66 -1.00 5.62
CA CYS A 198 -3.40 -0.33 5.93
C CYS A 198 -2.53 -1.07 6.97
N PRO A 199 -2.26 -2.38 6.80
CA PRO A 199 -1.53 -3.15 7.79
C PRO A 199 -0.09 -2.66 7.88
N GLN A 200 0.46 -2.60 9.09
CA GLN A 200 1.85 -2.22 9.35
C GLN A 200 2.42 -3.10 10.45
N VAL A 201 3.68 -3.48 10.31
CA VAL A 201 4.42 -4.17 11.37
C VAL A 201 5.57 -3.30 11.86
N HIS A 202 5.64 -3.10 13.18
CA HIS A 202 6.67 -2.29 13.83
C HIS A 202 7.37 -3.10 14.92
N HIS A 203 8.70 -3.07 14.94
CA HIS A 203 9.49 -3.69 15.99
C HIS A 203 9.92 -2.65 17.02
N VAL A 204 9.40 -2.77 18.25
CA VAL A 204 9.65 -1.82 19.35
C VAL A 204 9.96 -2.62 20.62
N ASP A 205 11.10 -2.32 21.26
CA ASP A 205 11.54 -2.93 22.52
C ASP A 205 11.49 -4.47 22.54
N GLY A 206 11.93 -5.10 21.45
CA GLY A 206 12.00 -6.57 21.35
C GLY A 206 10.66 -7.24 21.02
N ARG A 207 9.64 -6.48 20.64
CA ARG A 207 8.30 -6.99 20.29
C ARG A 207 7.85 -6.47 18.92
N TYR A 208 7.14 -7.31 18.19
CA TYR A 208 6.48 -6.92 16.95
C TYR A 208 5.03 -6.52 17.23
N TYR A 209 4.64 -5.37 16.71
CA TYR A 209 3.28 -4.83 16.79
C TYR A 209 2.69 -4.79 15.39
N LEU A 210 1.58 -5.49 15.20
CA LEU A 210 0.74 -5.36 14.01
C LEU A 210 -0.30 -4.27 14.26
N ILE A 211 -0.33 -3.26 13.40
CA ILE A 211 -1.28 -2.16 13.42
C ILE A 211 -2.06 -2.20 12.12
N PHE A 212 -3.38 -2.05 12.19
CA PHE A 212 -4.25 -1.99 11.01
C PHE A 212 -5.49 -1.15 11.34
N SER A 213 -6.19 -0.75 10.29
CA SER A 213 -7.51 -0.11 10.38
C SER A 213 -8.58 -1.14 10.06
N ALA A 214 -9.65 -1.15 10.83
CA ALA A 214 -10.84 -1.96 10.58
C ALA A 214 -12.07 -1.07 10.68
N MET A 215 -13.10 -1.42 9.91
CA MET A 215 -14.41 -0.80 10.08
C MET A 215 -14.96 -1.11 11.48
N PRO A 216 -15.71 -0.18 12.12
CA PRO A 216 -16.38 -0.41 13.39
C PRO A 216 -17.34 -1.60 13.39
#